data_AF-A0A958LLM0-F1
#
_entry.id   AF-A0A958LLM0-F1
#
_cell.length_a   1.000
_cell.length_b   1.000
_cell.length_c   1.000
_cell.angle_alpha   90.00
_cell.angle_beta   90.00
_cell.angle_gamma   90.00
#
_symmetry.space_group_name_H-M   'P 1'
#
loop_
_entity.id
_entity.type
_entity.pdbx_description
1 polymer ?
#
loop_
_entity_poly.entity_id
_entity_poly.type
_entity_poly.pdbx_seq_one_letter_code
_entity_poly.pdbx_strand_id
1 'polypeptide(L)'
;NKLQRKTANSRDNALSHDGSSQAGSLATPAEVHRELCPKCQSLIPRGVEECPKCGLLVKKFYCLQKLRDEEEQGFPASPRLRKLWASVIDRYDEVNIHQEFLKSCQAERNLVFASRQYGKILSAHHGDEMALNMRSQIMAITQLPADALALSKQPANKTLYGSFSNIIIFFSSILVVVGIFFEPWRNVVGIGVAIIFFTLAFRKR
;
A
#
# COMPACT_ATOMS: atom_id res chain seq x y z
N ASN A 1 46.41 -63.14 32.17
CA ASN A 1 46.67 -64.48 32.74
C ASN A 1 45.62 -64.72 33.81
N LYS A 2 44.80 -65.77 33.66
CA LYS A 2 43.75 -66.27 34.58
C LYS A 2 42.55 -65.34 34.84
N LEU A 3 41.39 -65.66 34.24
CA LEU A 3 40.30 -66.51 34.79
C LEU A 3 39.48 -65.74 35.84
N GLN A 4 38.32 -65.19 35.43
CA GLN A 4 36.99 -65.82 35.51
C GLN A 4 36.58 -66.24 36.93
N ARG A 5 35.35 -65.86 37.33
CA ARG A 5 34.19 -66.73 37.68
C ARG A 5 33.22 -65.95 38.58
N LYS A 6 31.95 -65.78 38.17
CA LYS A 6 30.76 -66.63 38.49
C LYS A 6 30.43 -66.52 39.99
N THR A 7 29.21 -66.29 40.48
CA THR A 7 27.84 -66.77 40.15
C THR A 7 26.89 -66.13 41.19
N ALA A 8 25.71 -65.59 40.85
CA ALA A 8 24.38 -66.25 40.79
C ALA A 8 23.86 -66.88 42.11
N ASN A 9 22.77 -66.31 42.66
CA ASN A 9 21.63 -66.87 43.47
C ASN A 9 21.07 -65.75 44.39
N SER A 10 19.83 -65.63 44.86
CA SER A 10 18.58 -66.42 44.88
C SER A 10 17.50 -65.43 45.39
N ARG A 11 16.39 -65.16 44.68
CA ARG A 11 15.02 -65.60 45.02
C ARG A 11 14.60 -65.51 46.51
N ASP A 12 13.70 -64.57 46.84
CA ASP A 12 12.30 -64.78 47.30
C ASP A 12 11.78 -63.75 48.34
N ASN A 13 10.89 -62.87 47.85
CA ASN A 13 9.54 -62.54 48.32
C ASN A 13 9.16 -62.49 49.83
N ALA A 14 8.80 -61.30 50.33
CA ALA A 14 7.72 -61.02 51.30
C ALA A 14 7.64 -59.48 51.50
N LEU A 15 6.73 -58.77 50.82
CA LEU A 15 5.39 -58.33 51.25
C LEU A 15 5.33 -57.45 52.51
N SER A 16 4.69 -56.28 52.31
CA SER A 16 3.96 -55.43 53.27
C SER A 16 4.64 -54.14 53.75
N HIS A 17 4.30 -53.06 53.05
CA HIS A 17 3.72 -51.81 53.54
C HIS A 17 3.89 -51.49 55.04
N ASP A 18 4.68 -50.46 55.36
CA ASP A 18 4.15 -49.20 55.91
C ASP A 18 5.27 -48.16 56.15
N GLY A 19 4.94 -46.90 55.87
CA GLY A 19 5.41 -45.77 56.67
C GLY A 19 6.87 -45.30 56.56
N SER A 20 7.03 -44.24 55.76
CA SER A 20 7.78 -43.03 56.13
C SER A 20 9.29 -42.93 55.87
N SER A 21 9.59 -41.97 54.97
CA SER A 21 10.54 -40.86 55.15
C SER A 21 11.97 -40.94 54.58
N GLN A 22 12.18 -39.99 53.65
CA GLN A 22 13.42 -39.27 53.29
C GLN A 22 14.36 -39.97 52.27
N ALA A 23 14.88 -39.32 51.22
CA ALA A 23 14.91 -37.91 50.86
C ALA A 23 14.74 -37.72 49.34
N GLY A 24 13.72 -36.94 48.99
CA GLY A 24 13.62 -36.31 47.68
C GLY A 24 14.66 -35.21 47.55
N SER A 25 15.42 -35.24 46.46
CA SER A 25 16.06 -34.05 45.92
C SER A 25 14.96 -33.19 45.28
N LEU A 26 14.47 -32.21 46.05
CA LEU A 26 13.58 -31.16 45.57
C LEU A 26 14.36 -30.30 44.57
N ALA A 27 14.25 -30.61 43.29
CA ALA A 27 14.39 -29.60 42.26
C ALA A 27 13.21 -28.63 42.43
N THR A 28 13.53 -27.41 42.81
CA THR A 28 12.60 -26.27 42.82
C THR A 28 11.88 -26.23 41.48
N PRO A 29 10.54 -26.38 41.41
CA PRO A 29 9.84 -26.27 40.15
C PRO A 29 9.97 -24.80 39.72
N ALA A 30 10.75 -24.56 38.66
CA ALA A 30 10.76 -23.28 37.98
C ALA A 30 9.29 -22.88 37.73
N GLU A 31 8.88 -21.71 38.21
CA GLU A 31 7.54 -21.20 38.00
C GLU A 31 7.24 -21.20 36.50
N VAL A 32 6.48 -22.20 36.04
CA VAL A 32 6.01 -22.25 34.66
C VAL A 32 4.93 -21.19 34.56
N HIS A 33 5.31 -19.99 34.14
CA HIS A 33 4.36 -18.93 33.82
C HIS A 33 3.37 -19.47 32.78
N ARG A 34 2.08 -19.37 33.10
CA ARG A 34 0.97 -19.82 32.25
C ARG A 34 0.25 -18.62 31.65
N GLU A 35 -0.25 -18.78 30.43
CA GLU A 35 -1.05 -17.77 29.73
C GLU A 35 -2.30 -18.40 29.10
N LEU A 36 -3.27 -17.57 28.74
CA LEU A 36 -4.51 -18.04 28.12
C LEU A 36 -4.35 -18.13 26.61
N CYS A 37 -4.74 -19.26 26.01
CA CYS A 37 -4.79 -19.39 24.56
C CYS A 37 -5.82 -18.39 23.98
N PRO A 38 -5.45 -17.58 22.98
CA PRO A 38 -6.35 -16.55 22.43
C PRO A 38 -7.52 -17.14 21.62
N LYS A 39 -7.43 -18.41 21.18
CA LYS A 39 -8.50 -19.07 20.41
C LYS A 39 -9.52 -19.79 21.29
N CYS A 40 -9.07 -20.57 22.28
CA CYS A 40 -9.96 -21.43 23.09
C CYS A 40 -9.87 -21.19 24.59
N GLN A 41 -9.11 -20.17 25.02
CA GLN A 41 -8.97 -19.71 26.40
C GLN A 41 -8.47 -20.77 27.40
N SER A 42 -7.86 -21.85 26.94
CA SER A 42 -7.22 -22.82 27.83
C SER A 42 -5.90 -22.26 28.38
N LEU A 43 -5.60 -22.55 29.64
CA LEU A 43 -4.27 -22.28 30.21
C LEU A 43 -3.21 -23.12 29.47
N ILE A 44 -2.22 -22.44 28.90
CA ILE A 44 -1.06 -23.03 28.24
C ILE A 44 0.22 -22.54 28.93
N PRO A 45 1.28 -23.36 29.00
CA PRO A 45 2.61 -22.91 29.40
C PRO A 45 3.13 -21.82 28.44
N ARG A 46 3.77 -20.77 28.98
CA ARG A 46 4.45 -19.78 28.13
C ARG A 46 5.53 -20.43 27.27
N GLY A 47 5.59 -20.03 26.00
CA GLY A 47 6.59 -20.53 25.04
C GLY A 47 6.21 -21.83 24.32
N VAL A 48 5.00 -22.35 24.51
CA VAL A 48 4.51 -23.48 23.70
C VAL A 48 4.26 -23.02 22.26
N GLU A 49 4.74 -23.78 21.27
CA GLU A 49 4.57 -23.42 19.86
C GLU A 49 3.12 -23.62 19.38
N GLU A 50 2.45 -24.64 19.92
CA GLU A 50 1.10 -25.05 19.56
C GLU A 50 0.23 -25.29 20.79
N CYS A 51 -1.01 -24.80 20.77
CA CYS A 51 -1.96 -25.05 21.85
C CYS A 51 -2.42 -26.53 21.83
N PRO A 52 -2.20 -27.31 22.90
CA PRO A 52 -2.55 -28.73 22.94
C PRO A 52 -4.06 -29.01 22.89
N LYS A 53 -4.90 -28.00 23.16
CA LYS A 53 -6.37 -28.15 23.15
C LYS A 53 -6.99 -27.85 21.79
N CYS A 54 -6.47 -26.88 21.04
CA CYS A 54 -7.11 -26.38 19.82
C CYS A 54 -6.21 -26.31 18.58
N GLY A 55 -4.95 -26.72 18.70
CA GLY A 55 -3.96 -26.73 17.62
C GLY A 55 -3.54 -25.34 17.13
N LEU A 56 -3.77 -24.28 17.93
CA LEU A 56 -3.35 -22.93 17.53
C LEU A 56 -1.83 -22.79 17.62
N LEU A 57 -1.19 -22.42 16.52
CA LEU A 57 0.22 -22.01 16.51
C LEU A 57 0.39 -20.62 17.16
N VAL A 58 0.76 -20.60 18.44
CA VAL A 58 0.73 -19.42 19.33
C VAL A 58 1.68 -18.33 18.85
N LYS A 59 2.93 -18.70 18.52
CA LYS A 59 3.96 -17.78 18.02
C LYS A 59 3.54 -17.10 16.71
N LYS A 60 2.95 -17.86 15.79
CA LYS A 60 2.45 -17.33 14.51
C LYS A 60 1.26 -16.41 14.71
N PHE A 61 0.33 -16.78 15.61
CA PHE A 61 -0.83 -15.96 15.93
C PHE A 61 -0.43 -14.60 16.48
N TYR A 62 0.43 -14.54 17.51
CA TYR A 62 0.86 -13.27 18.10
C TYR A 62 1.73 -12.43 17.15
N CYS A 63 2.52 -13.06 16.29
CA CYS A 63 3.27 -12.35 15.25
C CYS A 63 2.33 -11.66 14.26
N LEU A 64 1.30 -12.36 13.77
CA LEU A 64 0.29 -11.79 12.88
C LEU A 64 -0.59 -10.75 13.58
N GLN A 65 -0.92 -10.96 14.85
CA GLN A 65 -1.67 -10.01 15.66
C GLN A 65 -0.85 -8.72 15.84
N LYS A 66 0.44 -8.83 16.17
CA LYS A 66 1.33 -7.66 16.27
C LYS A 66 1.43 -6.89 14.95
N LEU A 67 1.54 -7.58 13.82
CA LEU A 67 1.55 -6.95 12.50
C LEU A 67 0.21 -6.23 12.21
N ARG A 68 -0.91 -6.82 12.61
CA ARG A 68 -2.24 -6.22 12.49
C ARG A 68 -2.40 -5.02 13.44
N ASP A 69 -1.92 -5.12 14.67
CA ASP A 69 -2.02 -4.05 15.65
C ASP A 69 -1.11 -2.88 15.27
N GLU A 70 0.07 -3.14 14.70
CA GLU A 70 0.92 -2.13 14.04
C GLU A 70 0.25 -1.52 12.80
N GLU A 71 -0.60 -2.28 12.11
CA GLU A 71 -1.41 -1.80 10.99
C GLU A 71 -2.60 -0.93 11.45
N GLU A 72 -3.24 -1.26 12.56
CA GLU A 72 -4.40 -0.57 13.15
C GLU A 72 -4.05 0.61 14.06
N GLN A 73 -2.89 0.59 14.73
CA GLN A 73 -2.34 1.71 15.50
C GLN A 73 -1.88 2.82 14.57
N GLY A 74 -2.87 3.49 13.97
CA GLY A 74 -2.80 4.79 13.33
C GLY A 74 -1.55 5.00 12.50
N PHE A 75 -1.58 4.57 11.23
CA PHE A 75 -0.59 5.02 10.24
C PHE A 75 -0.35 6.53 10.46
N PRO A 76 0.90 6.98 10.61
CA PRO A 76 1.21 8.33 11.06
C PRO A 76 0.79 9.35 9.99
N ALA A 77 -0.48 9.71 10.01
CA ALA A 77 -1.07 10.76 9.21
C ALA A 77 -1.11 12.03 10.03
N SER A 78 -0.67 13.12 9.43
CA SER A 78 -0.71 14.43 10.04
C SER A 78 -2.15 14.79 10.47
N PRO A 79 -2.32 15.59 11.53
CA PRO A 79 -3.65 16.06 11.94
C PRO A 79 -4.39 16.78 10.79
N ARG A 80 -3.65 17.39 9.87
CA ARG A 80 -4.18 18.05 8.68
C ARG A 80 -4.84 17.06 7.72
N LEU A 81 -4.16 15.96 7.36
CA LEU A 81 -4.72 14.93 6.48
C LEU A 81 -5.96 14.27 7.07
N ARG A 82 -6.01 14.09 8.39
CA ARG A 82 -7.19 13.55 9.07
C ARG A 82 -8.40 14.48 8.96
N LYS A 83 -8.19 15.80 9.07
CA LYS A 83 -9.27 16.79 8.86
C LYS A 83 -9.77 16.80 7.43
N LEU A 84 -8.86 16.76 6.45
CA LEU A 84 -9.21 16.65 5.03
C LEU A 84 -10.01 15.38 4.75
N TRP A 85 -9.61 14.26 5.34
CA TRP A 85 -10.35 13.01 5.23
C TRP A 85 -11.76 13.11 5.82
N ALA A 86 -11.93 13.76 6.97
CA ALA A 86 -13.27 14.02 7.51
C ALA A 86 -14.11 14.84 6.52
N SER A 87 -13.53 15.87 5.89
CA SER A 87 -14.23 16.64 4.85
C SER A 87 -14.58 15.83 3.59
N VAL A 88 -13.78 14.83 3.24
CA VAL A 88 -14.09 13.87 2.16
C VAL A 88 -15.31 13.03 2.53
N ILE A 89 -15.39 12.54 3.77
CA ILE A 89 -16.56 11.76 4.23
C ILE A 89 -17.81 12.62 4.29
N ASP A 90 -17.71 13.87 4.75
CA ASP A 90 -18.84 14.79 4.84
C ASP A 90 -19.43 15.13 3.46
N ARG A 91 -18.59 15.18 2.42
CA ARG A 91 -18.96 15.57 1.05
C ARG A 91 -18.39 14.57 0.03
N TYR A 92 -18.80 13.33 0.19
CA TYR A 92 -18.25 12.20 -0.56
C TYR A 92 -18.57 12.22 -2.06
N ASP A 93 -19.63 12.89 -2.48
CA ASP A 93 -20.01 12.94 -3.90
C ASP A 93 -19.16 13.96 -4.70
N GLU A 94 -18.41 14.84 -4.00
CA GLU A 94 -17.62 15.89 -4.63
C GLU A 94 -16.20 15.42 -4.98
N VAL A 95 -16.00 15.02 -6.25
CA VAL A 95 -14.68 14.61 -6.79
C VAL A 95 -13.56 15.59 -6.45
N ASN A 96 -13.84 16.90 -6.43
CA ASN A 96 -12.84 17.93 -6.14
C ASN A 96 -12.18 17.77 -4.77
N ILE A 97 -12.95 17.38 -3.74
CA ILE A 97 -12.46 17.21 -2.37
C ILE A 97 -11.57 15.98 -2.28
N HIS A 98 -11.95 14.89 -2.97
CA HIS A 98 -11.09 13.72 -3.10
C HIS A 98 -9.74 14.08 -3.73
N GLN A 99 -9.76 14.85 -4.82
CA GLN A 99 -8.54 15.31 -5.50
C GLN A 99 -7.66 16.17 -4.59
N GLU A 100 -8.26 17.08 -3.82
CA GLU A 100 -7.53 17.92 -2.86
C GLU A 100 -6.88 17.08 -1.74
N PHE A 101 -7.60 16.09 -1.23
CA PHE A 101 -7.07 15.14 -0.26
C PHE A 101 -5.90 14.33 -0.83
N LEU A 102 -6.02 13.77 -2.04
CA LEU A 102 -4.94 13.04 -2.70
C LEU A 102 -3.70 13.92 -2.93
N LYS A 103 -3.89 15.16 -3.42
CA LYS A 103 -2.79 16.13 -3.60
C LYS A 103 -2.07 16.41 -2.29
N SER A 104 -2.82 16.59 -1.20
CA SER A 104 -2.26 16.80 0.14
C SER A 104 -1.48 15.56 0.62
N CYS A 105 -2.02 14.37 0.40
CA CYS A 105 -1.32 13.11 0.72
C CYS A 105 -0.04 12.97 -0.10
N GLN A 106 -0.06 13.33 -1.38
CA GLN A 106 1.13 13.31 -2.24
C GLN A 106 2.19 14.30 -1.76
N ALA A 107 1.79 15.52 -1.40
CA ALA A 107 2.68 16.57 -0.89
C ALA A 107 3.39 16.14 0.41
N GLU A 108 2.68 15.44 1.30
CA GLU A 108 3.22 14.89 2.55
C GLU A 108 3.88 13.50 2.37
N ARG A 109 4.00 13.00 1.12
CA ARG A 109 4.50 11.65 0.78
C ARG A 109 3.82 10.52 1.54
N ASN A 110 2.52 10.68 1.80
CA ASN A 110 1.71 9.78 2.60
C ASN A 110 0.50 9.24 1.81
N LEU A 111 0.77 8.68 0.63
CA LEU A 111 -0.26 8.05 -0.21
C LEU A 111 -0.78 6.72 0.36
N VAL A 112 0.02 6.07 1.22
CA VAL A 112 -0.37 4.84 1.91
C VAL A 112 -1.58 5.08 2.81
N PHE A 113 -1.64 6.23 3.51
CA PHE A 113 -2.82 6.61 4.28
C PHE A 113 -4.08 6.71 3.41
N ALA A 114 -4.01 7.41 2.28
CA ALA A 114 -5.13 7.52 1.35
C ALA A 114 -5.58 6.14 0.83
N SER A 115 -4.63 5.28 0.42
CA SER A 115 -4.95 3.93 -0.06
C SER A 115 -5.67 3.09 0.98
N ARG A 116 -5.29 3.21 2.26
CA ARG A 116 -5.96 2.49 3.36
C ARG A 116 -7.37 3.01 3.59
N GLN A 117 -7.57 4.33 3.57
CA GLN A 117 -8.89 4.92 3.81
C GLN A 117 -9.91 4.49 2.75
N TYR A 118 -9.55 4.59 1.46
CA TYR A 118 -10.41 4.06 0.40
C TYR A 118 -10.54 2.54 0.43
N GLY A 119 -9.49 1.83 0.86
CA GLY A 119 -9.57 0.38 1.11
C GLY A 119 -10.63 0.01 2.16
N LYS A 120 -10.76 0.79 3.23
CA LYS A 120 -11.80 0.60 4.24
C LYS A 120 -13.20 0.81 3.67
N ILE A 121 -13.39 1.86 2.87
CA ILE A 121 -14.68 2.10 2.19
C ILE A 121 -15.01 0.90 1.30
N LEU A 122 -14.06 0.43 0.48
CA LEU A 122 -14.26 -0.73 -0.40
C LEU A 122 -14.51 -2.03 0.36
N SER A 123 -13.94 -2.19 1.56
CA SER A 123 -14.21 -3.37 2.40
C SER A 123 -15.65 -3.40 2.91
N ALA A 124 -16.28 -2.24 3.09
CA ALA A 124 -17.70 -2.13 3.44
C ALA A 124 -18.59 -2.18 2.18
N HIS A 125 -18.19 -1.48 1.11
CA HIS A 125 -18.93 -1.31 -0.14
C HIS A 125 -18.03 -1.58 -1.35
N HIS A 126 -17.94 -2.84 -1.76
CA HIS A 126 -17.03 -3.30 -2.82
C HIS A 126 -17.31 -2.69 -4.21
N GLY A 127 -18.53 -2.19 -4.44
CA GLY A 127 -18.97 -1.61 -5.72
C GLY A 127 -18.94 -0.08 -5.77
N ASP A 128 -18.31 0.58 -4.80
CA ASP A 128 -18.21 2.04 -4.79
C ASP A 128 -17.27 2.54 -5.90
N GLU A 129 -17.86 3.13 -6.95
CA GLU A 129 -17.12 3.63 -8.11
C GLU A 129 -16.15 4.77 -7.76
N MET A 130 -16.50 5.63 -6.80
CA MET A 130 -15.66 6.75 -6.38
C MET A 130 -14.40 6.23 -5.70
N ALA A 131 -14.56 5.31 -4.73
CA ALA A 131 -13.43 4.72 -4.02
C ALA A 131 -12.55 3.86 -4.96
N LEU A 132 -13.14 3.14 -5.90
CA LEU A 132 -12.40 2.38 -6.93
C LEU A 132 -11.56 3.31 -7.82
N ASN A 133 -12.16 4.41 -8.29
CA ASN A 133 -11.47 5.40 -9.11
C ASN A 133 -10.31 6.05 -8.34
N MET A 134 -10.55 6.50 -7.10
CA MET A 134 -9.49 7.10 -6.27
C MET A 134 -8.36 6.10 -5.96
N ARG A 135 -8.67 4.83 -5.70
CA ARG A 135 -7.66 3.79 -5.49
C ARG A 135 -6.82 3.54 -6.74
N SER A 136 -7.44 3.52 -7.92
CA SER A 136 -6.73 3.41 -9.21
C SER A 136 -5.77 4.58 -9.42
N GLN A 137 -6.21 5.81 -9.12
CA GLN A 137 -5.35 7.00 -9.20
C GLN A 137 -4.16 6.93 -8.23
N ILE A 138 -4.38 6.47 -7.00
CA ILE A 138 -3.28 6.29 -6.03
C ILE A 138 -2.25 5.29 -6.55
N MET A 139 -2.69 4.18 -7.15
CA MET A 139 -1.79 3.19 -7.76
C MET A 139 -0.99 3.81 -8.91
N ALA A 140 -1.63 4.58 -9.78
CA ALA A 140 -0.97 5.27 -10.89
C ALA A 140 0.10 6.26 -10.41
N ILE A 141 -0.20 7.06 -9.36
CA ILE A 141 0.74 8.02 -8.78
C ILE A 141 1.93 7.30 -8.14
N THR A 142 1.69 6.16 -7.50
CA THR A 142 2.73 5.40 -6.76
C THR A 142 3.68 4.64 -7.69
N GLN A 143 3.22 4.23 -8.87
CA GLN A 143 4.03 3.51 -9.87
C GLN A 143 4.99 4.41 -10.64
N LEU A 144 4.82 5.73 -10.58
CA LEU A 144 5.74 6.66 -11.23
C LEU A 144 7.06 6.73 -10.45
N PRO A 145 8.20 6.36 -11.05
CA PRO A 145 9.49 6.49 -10.40
C PRO A 145 9.73 7.96 -10.02
N ALA A 146 10.31 8.21 -8.85
CA ALA A 146 10.52 9.54 -8.29
C ALA A 146 11.26 10.49 -9.25
N ASP A 147 12.06 9.94 -10.16
CA ASP A 147 12.80 10.67 -11.20
C ASP A 147 11.86 11.28 -12.27
N ALA A 148 10.73 10.66 -12.57
CA ALA A 148 9.70 11.22 -13.45
C ALA A 148 8.95 12.39 -12.79
N LEU A 149 8.82 12.38 -11.46
CA LEU A 149 8.15 13.45 -10.71
C LEU A 149 9.03 14.70 -10.57
N ALA A 150 10.36 14.54 -10.56
CA ALA A 150 11.30 15.68 -10.60
C ALA A 150 11.22 16.44 -11.94
N LEU A 151 10.97 15.75 -13.05
CA LEU A 151 10.69 16.35 -14.36
C LEU A 151 9.27 16.93 -14.48
N SER A 152 8.31 16.42 -13.71
CA SER A 152 6.91 16.89 -13.70
C SER A 152 6.69 18.18 -12.91
N LYS A 153 7.67 18.66 -12.11
CA LYS A 153 7.54 19.88 -11.30
C LYS A 153 7.76 21.18 -12.08
N GLN A 154 7.74 21.16 -13.42
CA GLN A 154 7.53 22.39 -14.16
C GLN A 154 6.02 22.68 -14.21
N PRO A 155 5.52 23.79 -13.63
CA PRO A 155 4.28 24.37 -14.10
C PRO A 155 4.56 24.98 -15.47
N ALA A 156 4.76 24.13 -16.47
CA ALA A 156 4.81 24.53 -17.84
C ALA A 156 3.36 24.71 -18.28
N ASN A 157 2.82 25.89 -18.02
CA ASN A 157 1.89 26.53 -18.94
C ASN A 157 2.56 26.72 -20.31
N LYS A 158 3.04 25.64 -20.94
CA LYS A 158 3.28 25.62 -22.36
C LYS A 158 1.90 25.62 -22.97
N THR A 159 1.41 26.84 -23.15
CA THR A 159 0.24 27.16 -23.93
C THR A 159 0.27 26.26 -25.18
N LEU A 160 -0.84 25.58 -25.45
CA LEU A 160 -1.03 24.75 -26.63
C LEU A 160 -0.74 25.50 -27.95
N TYR A 161 -0.52 26.80 -27.89
CA TYR A 161 -0.16 27.69 -28.99
C TYR A 161 1.08 27.28 -29.79
N GLY A 162 2.07 26.62 -29.16
CA GLY A 162 3.30 26.21 -29.84
C GLY A 162 3.10 25.14 -30.91
N SER A 163 2.19 24.17 -30.69
CA SER A 163 1.93 23.10 -31.67
C SER A 163 0.93 23.51 -32.75
N PHE A 164 -0.08 24.32 -32.41
CA PHE A 164 -1.06 24.80 -33.40
C PHE A 164 -0.43 25.74 -34.45
N SER A 165 0.57 26.54 -34.07
CA SER A 165 1.26 27.43 -35.01
C SER A 165 1.89 26.67 -36.18
N ASN A 166 2.52 25.52 -35.92
CA ASN A 166 3.14 24.71 -36.98
C ASN A 166 2.10 24.08 -37.92
N ILE A 167 0.94 23.68 -37.39
CA ILE A 167 -0.17 23.13 -38.19
C ILE A 167 -0.74 24.21 -39.12
N ILE A 168 -0.97 25.43 -38.60
CA ILE A 168 -1.51 26.55 -39.37
C ILE A 168 -0.56 26.94 -40.51
N ILE A 169 0.75 26.98 -40.26
CA ILE A 169 1.76 27.26 -41.30
C ILE A 169 1.74 26.17 -42.38
N PHE A 170 1.62 24.90 -41.99
CA PHE A 170 1.57 23.78 -42.93
C PHE A 170 0.35 23.85 -43.87
N PHE A 171 -0.85 24.05 -43.32
CA PHE A 171 -2.07 24.21 -44.13
C PHE A 171 -2.03 25.45 -45.02
N SER A 172 -1.48 26.57 -44.53
CA SER A 172 -1.36 27.79 -45.32
C SER A 172 -0.38 27.62 -46.48
N SER A 173 0.71 26.88 -46.29
CA SER A 173 1.65 26.55 -47.37
C SER A 173 1.00 25.67 -48.43
N ILE A 174 0.16 24.71 -48.04
CA ILE A 174 -0.59 23.87 -49.00
C ILE A 174 -1.56 24.73 -49.82
N LEU A 175 -2.29 25.65 -49.19
CA LEU A 175 -3.23 26.55 -49.89
C LEU A 175 -2.52 27.42 -50.94
N VAL A 176 -1.31 27.91 -50.65
CA VAL A 176 -0.51 28.68 -51.61
C VAL A 176 -0.11 27.81 -52.81
N VAL A 177 0.36 26.58 -52.57
CA VAL A 177 0.76 25.66 -53.65
C VAL A 177 -0.44 25.29 -54.52
N VAL A 178 -1.58 24.96 -53.92
CA VAL A 178 -2.82 24.62 -54.65
C VAL A 178 -3.33 25.83 -55.45
N GLY A 179 -3.32 27.03 -54.88
CA GLY A 179 -3.76 28.25 -55.57
C GLY A 179 -2.86 28.66 -56.74
N ILE A 180 -1.58 28.24 -56.77
CA ILE A 180 -0.68 28.44 -57.92
C ILE A 180 -1.01 27.45 -59.04
N PHE A 181 -1.36 26.20 -58.72
CA PHE A 181 -1.68 25.17 -59.72
C PHE A 181 -3.09 25.31 -60.33
N PHE A 182 -4.06 25.82 -59.58
CA PHE A 182 -5.45 25.96 -60.04
C PHE A 182 -5.80 27.41 -60.34
N GLU A 183 -5.88 27.75 -61.62
CA GLU A 183 -6.21 29.09 -62.13
C GLU A 183 -7.51 29.73 -61.59
N PRO A 184 -8.61 28.98 -61.33
CA PRO A 184 -9.82 29.57 -60.74
C PRO A 184 -9.66 30.00 -59.27
N TRP A 185 -8.59 29.57 -58.59
CA TRP A 185 -8.40 29.70 -57.14
C TRP A 185 -7.29 30.69 -56.78
N ARG A 186 -6.80 31.51 -57.72
CA ARG A 186 -5.70 32.48 -57.49
C ARG A 186 -5.96 33.44 -56.33
N ASN A 187 -7.22 33.76 -56.04
CA ASN A 187 -7.60 34.61 -54.90
C ASN A 187 -7.25 33.98 -53.54
N VAL A 188 -7.13 32.65 -53.46
CA VAL A 188 -6.80 31.90 -52.24
C VAL A 188 -5.32 32.06 -51.86
N VAL A 189 -4.44 32.34 -52.83
CA VAL A 189 -3.02 32.57 -52.59
C VAL A 189 -2.79 33.78 -51.67
N GLY A 190 -3.53 34.86 -51.88
CA GLY A 190 -3.45 36.06 -51.04
C GLY A 190 -3.84 35.79 -49.58
N ILE A 191 -4.85 34.94 -49.37
CA ILE A 191 -5.32 34.54 -48.04
C ILE A 191 -4.24 33.69 -47.34
N GLY A 192 -3.65 32.72 -48.04
CA GLY A 192 -2.60 31.86 -47.49
C GLY A 192 -1.35 32.65 -47.06
N VAL A 193 -0.91 33.62 -47.87
CA VAL A 193 0.24 34.49 -47.54
C VAL A 193 -0.07 35.39 -46.33
N ALA A 194 -1.28 35.95 -46.25
CA ALA A 194 -1.69 36.79 -45.12
C ALA A 194 -1.68 36.02 -43.79
N ILE A 195 -2.16 34.76 -43.79
CA ILE A 195 -2.18 33.90 -42.60
C ILE A 195 -0.77 33.55 -42.14
N ILE A 196 0.15 33.24 -43.06
CA ILE A 196 1.56 32.97 -42.73
C ILE A 196 2.20 34.19 -42.07
N PHE A 197 2.01 35.39 -42.66
CA PHE A 197 2.60 36.61 -42.14
C PHE A 197 2.05 36.96 -40.75
N PHE A 198 0.74 36.83 -40.56
CA PHE A 198 0.09 37.04 -39.26
C PHE A 198 0.61 36.03 -38.22
N THR A 199 0.69 34.75 -38.57
CA THR A 199 1.19 33.71 -37.66
C THR A 199 2.64 33.96 -37.24
N LEU A 200 3.49 34.40 -38.17
CA LEU A 200 4.88 34.76 -37.87
C LEU A 200 5.00 36.03 -37.02
N ALA A 201 4.14 37.03 -37.25
CA ALA A 201 4.10 38.26 -36.46
C ALA A 201 3.71 38.00 -35.00
N PHE A 202 2.75 37.11 -34.76
CA PHE A 202 2.35 36.69 -33.41
C PHE A 202 3.35 35.75 -32.73
N ARG A 203 4.20 35.05 -33.49
CA ARG A 203 5.25 34.16 -32.92
C ARG A 203 6.45 34.93 -32.35
N LYS A 204 6.67 36.18 -32.77
CA LYS A 204 7.84 36.99 -32.38
C LYS A 204 7.58 37.91 -31.17
N ARG A 205 6.31 38.06 -30.75
CA ARG A 205 5.93 38.78 -29.52
C ARG A 205 5.75 37.79 -28.38
#